data_AF-A0A925WPH4-F1
#
_entry.id   AF-A0A925WPH4-F1
#
_cell.length_a   1.000
_cell.length_b   1.000
_cell.length_c   1.000
_cell.angle_alpha   90.00
_cell.angle_beta   90.00
_cell.angle_gamma   90.00
#
_symmetry.space_group_name_H-M   'P 1'
#
loop_
_entity.id
_entity.type
_entity.pdbx_description
1 polymer ?
#
loop_
_entity_poly.entity_id
_entity_poly.type
_entity_poly.pdbx_seq_one_letter_code
_entity_poly.pdbx_strand_id
1 'polypeptide(L)'
;MKIFPQDLRESYHGEVIVLRSNYGGAATSETRALTGAHTQTRKPVGRLGRLWLGKLPFTSDQAEMALPASATATQGIAWLSQIMLTGVGGLVAAMLHKNGVCTVPEAWALTALAGGVLGYPSFVLWPRAALKGLYSRPLSVTEVEGLMPRAQTELERAYLGLVRETILQPVPEIAAADVRVAIQALGQAVDALPLVESAPVDTNALRGEAASLRTQARQEGDRIIADSQENRADALERRADSADRSAQYARRIQALQEEIAAQIAATRQDLSAFCADGGGAAVNSASLAHLADTGRRIATVAVSAARARAELDGVFATPPSFTESADWKPTLAAEEPTAQNLQVTIK
;
A
#
# COMPACT_ATOMS: atom_id res chain seq x y z
N MET A 1 -17.24 8.35 19.31
CA MET A 1 -17.85 8.41 17.95
C MET A 1 -17.73 7.04 17.25
N LYS A 2 -18.54 6.71 16.24
CA LYS A 2 -18.32 5.49 15.40
C LYS A 2 -17.44 5.82 14.19
N ILE A 3 -16.24 5.26 14.16
CA ILE A 3 -15.32 5.22 13.00
C ILE A 3 -15.32 3.80 12.47
N PHE A 4 -15.26 3.62 11.16
CA PHE A 4 -15.25 2.31 10.52
C PHE A 4 -13.92 2.04 9.80
N PRO A 5 -13.57 0.78 9.51
CA PRO A 5 -12.31 0.44 8.82
C PRO A 5 -12.13 1.22 7.52
N GLN A 6 -13.21 1.44 6.75
CA GLN A 6 -13.17 2.20 5.50
C GLN A 6 -12.80 3.68 5.65
N ASP A 7 -12.92 4.22 6.87
CA ASP A 7 -12.55 5.60 7.17
C ASP A 7 -11.05 5.73 7.47
N LEU A 8 -10.32 4.61 7.55
CA LEU A 8 -8.87 4.61 7.78
C LEU A 8 -8.06 4.65 6.49
N ARG A 9 -6.77 4.94 6.65
CA ARG A 9 -5.69 4.70 5.69
C ARG A 9 -5.81 3.30 5.06
N GLU A 10 -5.68 3.19 3.74
CA GLU A 10 -5.93 1.93 3.02
C GLU A 10 -5.04 0.78 3.53
N SER A 11 -3.79 1.07 3.84
CA SER A 11 -2.82 0.09 4.36
C SER A 11 -3.29 -0.62 5.64
N TYR A 12 -4.07 0.06 6.49
CA TYR A 12 -4.56 -0.53 7.75
C TYR A 12 -5.84 -1.36 7.57
N HIS A 13 -6.51 -1.32 6.41
CA HIS A 13 -7.75 -2.07 6.21
C HIS A 13 -7.52 -3.58 6.31
N GLY A 14 -6.51 -4.08 5.61
CA GLY A 14 -6.12 -5.49 5.67
C GLY A 14 -5.73 -5.91 7.09
N GLU A 15 -4.98 -5.05 7.79
CA GLU A 15 -4.54 -5.31 9.16
C GLU A 15 -5.70 -5.41 10.16
N VAL A 16 -6.68 -4.51 10.07
CA VAL A 16 -7.88 -4.55 10.93
C VAL A 16 -8.67 -5.82 10.68
N ILE A 17 -8.80 -6.26 9.43
CA ILE A 17 -9.49 -7.51 9.10
C ILE A 17 -8.76 -8.71 9.69
N VAL A 18 -7.43 -8.74 9.59
CA VAL A 18 -6.61 -9.80 10.21
C VAL A 18 -6.75 -9.80 11.73
N LEU A 19 -6.74 -8.62 12.37
CA LEU A 19 -7.01 -8.52 13.81
C LEU A 19 -8.39 -9.09 14.14
N ARG A 20 -9.43 -8.68 13.42
CA ARG A 20 -10.82 -9.14 13.62
C ARG A 20 -11.00 -10.65 13.41
N SER A 21 -10.33 -11.23 12.41
CA SER A 21 -10.40 -12.68 12.16
C SER A 21 -9.71 -13.48 13.27
N ASN A 22 -8.61 -12.96 13.81
CA ASN A 22 -7.80 -13.66 14.82
C ASN A 22 -8.39 -13.62 16.23
N TYR A 23 -9.23 -12.63 16.56
CA TYR A 23 -9.93 -12.59 17.86
C TYR A 23 -11.10 -13.59 17.95
N GLY A 24 -11.56 -14.17 16.84
CA GLY A 24 -12.66 -15.13 16.79
C GLY A 24 -12.25 -16.61 16.71
N GLY A 25 -10.96 -16.92 16.49
CA GLY A 25 -10.46 -18.28 16.35
C GLY A 25 -9.00 -18.36 16.73
N ALA A 26 -8.61 -19.43 17.42
CA ALA A 26 -7.27 -19.66 17.97
C ALA A 26 -6.15 -19.23 17.01
N ALA A 27 -5.58 -18.05 17.24
CA ALA A 27 -4.48 -17.54 16.46
C ALA A 27 -3.25 -18.42 16.70
N THR A 28 -2.93 -19.28 15.74
CA THR A 28 -1.70 -20.06 15.76
C THR A 28 -0.51 -19.12 15.57
N SER A 29 0.64 -19.46 16.15
CA SER A 29 1.88 -18.66 16.08
C SER A 29 2.32 -18.32 14.64
N GLU A 30 1.93 -19.14 13.65
CA GLU A 30 2.16 -18.90 12.22
C GLU A 30 1.43 -17.67 11.67
N THR A 31 0.20 -17.37 12.12
CA THR A 31 -0.53 -16.17 11.65
C THR A 31 0.12 -14.89 12.18
N ARG A 32 0.82 -14.98 13.32
CA ARG A 32 1.59 -13.89 13.93
C ARG A 32 2.89 -13.60 13.15
N ALA A 33 3.51 -14.63 12.58
CA ALA A 33 4.70 -14.49 11.73
C ALA A 33 4.36 -13.87 10.36
N LEU A 34 3.19 -14.19 9.79
CA LEU A 34 2.70 -13.59 8.54
C LEU A 34 2.31 -12.11 8.68
N THR A 35 2.05 -11.61 9.89
CA THR A 35 1.77 -10.19 10.16
C THR A 35 3.01 -9.32 10.38
N GLY A 36 4.20 -9.91 10.51
CA GLY A 36 5.46 -9.18 10.67
C GLY A 36 6.09 -8.70 9.36
N ALA A 37 5.65 -9.25 8.22
CA ALA A 37 6.06 -8.80 6.91
C ALA A 37 5.06 -7.76 6.39
N HIS A 38 5.41 -6.48 6.49
CA HIS A 38 4.70 -5.32 5.91
C HIS A 38 4.56 -5.35 4.37
N THR A 39 4.74 -6.52 3.76
CA THR A 39 4.62 -6.81 2.34
C THR A 39 3.72 -8.02 2.16
N GLN A 40 2.46 -7.91 2.59
CA GLN A 40 1.43 -8.74 1.96
C GLN A 40 1.41 -8.36 0.49
N THR A 41 2.08 -9.18 -0.33
CA THR A 41 2.09 -9.06 -1.78
C THR A 41 0.64 -8.93 -2.24
N ARG A 42 0.31 -7.79 -2.88
CA ARG A 42 -0.99 -7.55 -3.48
C ARG A 42 -1.24 -8.70 -4.46
N LYS A 43 -2.07 -9.66 -4.07
CA LYS A 43 -2.44 -10.77 -4.94
C LYS A 43 -3.66 -10.30 -5.73
N PRO A 44 -3.61 -10.36 -7.07
CA PRO A 44 -4.73 -9.91 -7.88
C PRO A 44 -5.99 -10.68 -7.49
N VAL A 45 -7.11 -9.98 -7.43
CA VAL A 45 -8.38 -10.57 -7.05
C VAL A 45 -8.76 -11.68 -8.04
N GLY A 46 -8.82 -12.91 -7.55
CA GLY A 46 -9.35 -14.05 -8.30
C GLY A 46 -10.82 -13.88 -8.69
N ARG A 47 -11.31 -14.67 -9.65
CA ARG A 47 -12.70 -14.57 -10.16
C ARG A 47 -13.77 -14.65 -9.05
N LEU A 48 -13.56 -15.49 -8.03
CA LEU A 48 -14.47 -15.61 -6.89
C LEU A 48 -14.45 -14.37 -5.99
N GLY A 49 -13.27 -13.78 -5.74
CA GLY A 49 -13.16 -12.53 -4.98
C GLY A 49 -13.90 -11.39 -5.68
N ARG A 50 -13.79 -11.28 -7.01
CA ARG A 50 -14.55 -10.29 -7.79
C ARG A 50 -16.06 -10.46 -7.64
N LEU A 51 -16.53 -11.72 -7.60
CA LEU A 51 -17.95 -12.03 -7.42
C LEU A 51 -18.46 -11.62 -6.03
N TRP A 52 -17.66 -11.80 -4.98
CA TRP A 52 -18.01 -11.35 -3.63
C TRP A 52 -18.03 -9.82 -3.52
N LEU A 53 -17.08 -9.15 -4.18
CA LEU A 53 -16.89 -7.70 -4.12
C LEU A 53 -17.83 -6.89 -5.01
N GLY A 54 -18.31 -7.43 -6.14
CA GLY A 54 -19.00 -6.67 -7.20
C GLY A 54 -20.30 -5.94 -6.81
N LYS A 55 -20.73 -6.01 -5.54
CA LYS A 55 -21.85 -5.23 -4.99
C LYS A 55 -21.54 -4.67 -3.60
N LEU A 56 -20.27 -4.55 -3.23
CA LEU A 56 -19.82 -3.88 -2.01
C LEU A 56 -19.15 -2.56 -2.43
N PRO A 57 -19.29 -1.48 -1.65
CA PRO A 57 -18.75 -0.17 -2.00
C PRO A 57 -17.25 -0.08 -1.68
N PHE A 58 -16.46 -1.03 -2.16
CA PHE A 58 -15.01 -1.06 -1.97
C PHE A 58 -14.30 -0.58 -3.22
N THR A 59 -13.18 0.13 -3.03
CA THR A 59 -12.23 0.37 -4.13
C THR A 59 -11.56 -0.94 -4.52
N SER A 60 -10.99 -1.02 -5.74
CA SER A 60 -10.20 -2.17 -6.19
C SER A 60 -9.09 -2.53 -5.22
N ASP A 61 -8.47 -1.52 -4.64
CA ASP A 61 -7.29 -1.66 -3.79
C ASP A 61 -7.68 -2.16 -2.39
N GLN A 62 -8.75 -1.62 -1.81
CA GLN A 62 -9.33 -2.14 -0.57
C GLN A 62 -9.72 -3.61 -0.71
N ALA A 63 -10.33 -3.95 -1.84
CA ALA A 63 -10.68 -5.31 -2.20
C ALA A 63 -9.45 -6.25 -2.22
N GLU A 64 -8.36 -5.84 -2.87
CA GLU A 64 -7.13 -6.61 -2.99
C GLU A 64 -6.45 -6.86 -1.63
N MET A 65 -6.45 -5.88 -0.74
CA MET A 65 -5.88 -6.05 0.61
C MET A 65 -6.77 -6.89 1.53
N ALA A 66 -8.08 -6.77 1.39
CA ALA A 66 -9.05 -7.47 2.22
C ALA A 66 -9.17 -8.95 1.89
N LEU A 67 -9.03 -9.28 0.61
CA LEU A 67 -9.36 -10.60 0.12
C LEU A 67 -8.48 -11.71 0.66
N PRO A 68 -7.14 -11.58 0.77
CA PRO A 68 -6.30 -12.60 1.40
C PRO A 68 -6.68 -12.87 2.86
N ALA A 69 -6.94 -11.80 3.63
CA ALA A 69 -7.38 -11.91 5.02
C ALA A 69 -8.80 -12.50 5.13
N SER A 70 -9.67 -12.19 4.18
CA SER A 70 -10.99 -12.81 4.08
C SER A 70 -10.92 -14.24 3.55
N ALA A 71 -9.92 -14.59 2.72
CA ALA A 71 -9.78 -15.89 2.11
C ALA A 71 -9.48 -16.94 3.18
N THR A 72 -8.66 -16.61 4.17
CA THR A 72 -8.42 -17.51 5.33
C THR A 72 -9.69 -17.70 6.15
N ALA A 73 -10.41 -16.61 6.48
CA ALA A 73 -11.68 -16.70 7.22
C ALA A 73 -12.78 -17.45 6.42
N THR A 74 -12.87 -17.21 5.12
CA THR A 74 -13.89 -17.78 4.24
C THR A 74 -13.56 -19.20 3.80
N GLN A 75 -12.28 -19.58 3.68
CA GLN A 75 -11.86 -20.97 3.51
C GLN A 75 -12.21 -21.79 4.74
N GLY A 76 -11.91 -21.30 5.95
CA GLY A 76 -12.30 -21.99 7.19
C GLY A 76 -13.80 -22.23 7.28
N ILE A 77 -14.59 -21.20 6.97
CA ILE A 77 -16.06 -21.29 6.94
C ILE A 77 -16.55 -22.20 5.80
N ALA A 78 -15.95 -22.12 4.62
CA ALA A 78 -16.28 -22.97 3.48
C ALA A 78 -16.05 -24.44 3.82
N TRP A 79 -14.90 -24.79 4.38
CA TRP A 79 -14.59 -26.14 4.85
C TRP A 79 -15.58 -26.59 5.92
N LEU A 80 -15.86 -25.76 6.93
CA LEU A 80 -16.84 -26.06 7.97
C LEU A 80 -18.25 -26.31 7.39
N SER A 81 -18.68 -25.49 6.43
CA SER A 81 -19.98 -25.64 5.79
C SER A 81 -20.05 -26.93 4.96
N GLN A 82 -18.98 -27.27 4.25
CA GLN A 82 -18.89 -28.51 3.47
C GLN A 82 -18.87 -29.74 4.40
N ILE A 83 -18.12 -29.68 5.50
CA ILE A 83 -18.09 -30.74 6.52
C ILE A 83 -19.48 -30.92 7.13
N MET A 84 -20.16 -29.84 7.50
CA MET A 84 -21.51 -29.90 8.06
C MET A 84 -22.52 -30.43 7.04
N LEU A 85 -22.53 -29.94 5.80
CA LEU A 85 -23.44 -30.40 4.75
C LEU A 85 -23.21 -31.87 4.39
N THR A 86 -21.94 -32.28 4.28
CA THR A 86 -21.59 -33.68 3.99
C THR A 86 -21.89 -34.59 5.17
N GLY A 87 -21.63 -34.15 6.40
CA GLY A 87 -21.89 -34.91 7.63
C GLY A 87 -23.39 -35.07 7.89
N VAL A 88 -24.16 -33.99 7.83
CA VAL A 88 -25.62 -34.02 7.97
C VAL A 88 -26.25 -34.80 6.81
N GLY A 89 -25.79 -34.58 5.58
CA GLY A 89 -26.25 -35.31 4.41
C GLY A 89 -25.97 -36.82 4.52
N GLY A 90 -24.78 -37.20 4.98
CA GLY A 90 -24.42 -38.60 5.25
C GLY A 90 -25.27 -39.24 6.35
N LEU A 91 -25.60 -38.49 7.41
CA LEU A 91 -26.51 -38.93 8.46
C LEU A 91 -27.93 -39.17 7.93
N VAL A 92 -28.47 -38.24 7.14
CA VAL A 92 -29.79 -38.36 6.51
C VAL A 92 -29.80 -39.54 5.52
N ALA A 93 -28.78 -39.67 4.69
CA ALA A 93 -28.59 -40.77 3.76
C ALA A 93 -28.56 -42.14 4.48
N ALA A 94 -27.81 -42.24 5.59
CA ALA A 94 -27.75 -43.45 6.40
C ALA A 94 -29.10 -43.80 7.04
N MET A 95 -29.87 -42.80 7.50
CA MET A 95 -31.22 -43.03 8.03
C MET A 95 -32.18 -43.51 6.94
N LEU A 96 -32.17 -42.88 5.76
CA LEU A 96 -33.03 -43.27 4.64
C LEU A 96 -32.70 -44.69 4.14
N HIS A 97 -31.41 -45.05 4.10
CA HIS A 97 -30.99 -46.40 3.75
C HIS A 97 -31.43 -47.42 4.79
N LYS A 98 -31.21 -47.15 6.08
CA LYS A 98 -31.63 -48.03 7.18
C LYS A 98 -33.14 -48.30 7.18
N ASN A 99 -33.93 -47.32 6.75
CA ASN A 99 -35.38 -47.43 6.64
C ASN A 99 -35.87 -48.03 5.30
N GLY A 100 -34.95 -48.48 4.43
CA GLY A 100 -35.29 -49.10 3.14
C GLY A 100 -35.88 -48.14 2.10
N VAL A 101 -35.75 -46.82 2.32
CA VAL A 101 -36.34 -45.80 1.44
C VAL A 101 -35.50 -45.58 0.18
N CYS A 102 -34.18 -45.77 0.27
CA CYS A 102 -33.28 -45.62 -0.86
C CYS A 102 -32.07 -46.57 -0.79
N THR A 103 -31.49 -46.85 -1.96
CA THR A 103 -30.23 -47.59 -2.05
C THR A 103 -29.04 -46.71 -1.65
N VAL A 104 -27.90 -47.32 -1.28
CA VAL A 104 -26.68 -46.58 -0.92
C VAL A 104 -26.23 -45.61 -2.02
N PRO A 105 -26.21 -45.98 -3.32
CA PRO A 105 -25.82 -45.06 -4.39
C PRO A 105 -26.77 -43.85 -4.52
N GLU A 106 -28.07 -44.06 -4.38
CA GLU A 106 -29.07 -42.98 -4.45
C GLU A 106 -28.94 -42.01 -3.27
N ALA A 107 -28.64 -42.53 -2.08
CA ALA A 107 -28.42 -41.72 -0.88
C ALA A 107 -27.18 -40.81 -1.02
N TRP A 108 -26.10 -41.35 -1.62
CA TRP A 108 -24.91 -40.55 -1.95
C TRP A 108 -25.18 -39.52 -3.05
N ALA A 109 -25.95 -39.87 -4.08
CA ALA A 109 -26.33 -38.94 -5.15
C ALA A 109 -27.17 -37.77 -4.62
N LEU A 110 -28.14 -38.04 -3.73
CA LEU A 110 -28.94 -37.02 -3.06
C LEU A 110 -28.08 -36.12 -2.15
N THR A 111 -27.11 -36.69 -1.44
CA THR A 111 -26.16 -35.93 -0.61
C THR A 111 -25.29 -35.02 -1.48
N ALA A 112 -24.81 -35.51 -2.62
CA ALA A 112 -24.03 -34.72 -3.57
C ALA A 112 -24.85 -33.58 -4.20
N LEU A 113 -26.11 -33.85 -4.59
CA LEU A 113 -27.03 -32.83 -5.11
C LEU A 113 -27.38 -31.77 -4.05
N ALA A 114 -27.72 -32.19 -2.83
CA ALA A 114 -27.98 -31.28 -1.72
C ALA A 114 -26.73 -30.44 -1.39
N GLY A 115 -25.55 -31.07 -1.38
CA GLY A 115 -24.27 -30.39 -1.22
C GLY A 115 -23.97 -29.39 -2.34
N GLY A 116 -24.33 -29.70 -3.58
CA GLY A 116 -24.17 -28.77 -4.71
C GLY A 116 -25.14 -27.58 -4.65
N VAL A 117 -26.44 -27.85 -4.40
CA VAL A 117 -27.51 -26.85 -4.39
C VAL A 117 -27.44 -25.95 -3.17
N LEU A 118 -27.17 -26.50 -1.98
CA LEU A 118 -27.02 -25.74 -0.74
C LEU A 118 -25.59 -25.23 -0.53
N GLY A 119 -24.60 -25.88 -1.14
CA GLY A 119 -23.22 -25.42 -1.11
C GLY A 119 -23.09 -24.08 -1.81
N TYR A 120 -23.62 -23.92 -3.02
CA TYR A 120 -23.49 -22.65 -3.77
C TYR A 120 -23.88 -21.38 -2.98
N PRO A 121 -25.08 -21.28 -2.37
CA PRO A 121 -25.42 -20.10 -1.55
C PRO A 121 -24.52 -20.00 -0.31
N SER A 122 -24.09 -21.11 0.28
CA SER A 122 -23.14 -21.11 1.40
C SER A 122 -21.78 -20.53 0.99
N PHE A 123 -21.27 -20.88 -0.20
CA PHE A 123 -19.99 -20.41 -0.73
C PHE A 123 -20.03 -18.96 -1.26
N VAL A 124 -21.20 -18.42 -1.56
CA VAL A 124 -21.34 -17.06 -2.15
C VAL A 124 -21.92 -16.06 -1.16
N LEU A 125 -23.04 -16.39 -0.51
CA LEU A 125 -23.76 -15.46 0.35
C LEU A 125 -23.09 -15.32 1.71
N TRP A 126 -22.57 -16.41 2.28
CA TRP A 126 -21.96 -16.37 3.61
C TRP A 126 -20.64 -15.60 3.64
N PRO A 127 -19.66 -15.84 2.75
CA PRO A 127 -18.47 -15.00 2.65
C PRO A 127 -18.78 -13.53 2.48
N ARG A 128 -19.79 -13.21 1.66
CA ARG A 128 -20.24 -11.85 1.43
C ARG A 128 -20.84 -11.22 2.69
N ALA A 129 -21.69 -11.94 3.42
CA ALA A 129 -22.28 -11.48 4.67
C ALA A 129 -21.21 -11.32 5.77
N ALA A 130 -20.27 -12.26 5.86
CA ALA A 130 -19.14 -12.22 6.78
C ALA A 130 -18.23 -11.01 6.49
N LEU A 131 -17.84 -10.81 5.23
CA LEU A 131 -17.13 -9.62 4.76
C LEU A 131 -17.90 -8.35 5.13
N LYS A 132 -19.17 -8.25 4.75
CA LYS A 132 -20.00 -7.09 5.10
C LYS A 132 -20.00 -6.84 6.61
N GLY A 133 -20.14 -7.89 7.42
CA GLY A 133 -20.09 -7.82 8.88
C GLY A 133 -18.74 -7.34 9.42
N LEU A 134 -17.64 -7.80 8.84
CA LEU A 134 -16.28 -7.37 9.18
C LEU A 134 -16.05 -5.89 8.87
N TYR A 135 -16.73 -5.30 7.89
CA TYR A 135 -16.58 -3.88 7.55
C TYR A 135 -17.62 -2.98 8.20
N SER A 136 -18.83 -3.47 8.43
CA SER A 136 -19.90 -2.67 9.05
C SER A 136 -19.71 -2.46 10.56
N ARG A 137 -18.75 -3.16 11.17
CA ARG A 137 -18.45 -3.00 12.60
C ARG A 137 -17.55 -1.78 12.81
N PRO A 138 -17.92 -0.85 13.71
CA PRO A 138 -17.04 0.27 14.05
C PRO A 138 -15.74 -0.24 14.64
N LEU A 139 -14.65 0.50 14.43
CA LEU A 139 -13.35 0.24 15.06
C LEU A 139 -13.46 0.27 16.57
N SER A 140 -12.91 -0.75 17.22
CA SER A 140 -12.70 -0.71 18.67
C SER A 140 -11.40 0.01 19.00
N VAL A 141 -11.34 0.56 20.22
CA VAL A 141 -10.11 1.18 20.74
C VAL A 141 -8.97 0.16 20.76
N THR A 142 -9.25 -1.10 21.11
CA THR A 142 -8.26 -2.19 21.14
C THR A 142 -7.71 -2.53 19.77
N GLU A 143 -8.51 -2.41 18.70
CA GLU A 143 -8.04 -2.59 17.32
C GLU A 143 -7.04 -1.49 16.97
N VAL A 144 -7.35 -0.23 17.27
CA VAL A 144 -6.43 0.90 17.00
C VAL A 144 -5.15 0.79 17.83
N GLU A 145 -5.25 0.40 19.10
CA GLU A 145 -4.09 0.15 19.97
C GLU A 145 -3.25 -1.02 19.45
N GLY A 146 -3.86 -2.05 18.87
CA GLY A 146 -3.15 -3.14 18.20
C GLY A 146 -2.39 -2.73 16.94
N LEU A 147 -2.82 -1.65 16.27
CA LEU A 147 -2.14 -1.08 15.11
C LEU A 147 -0.98 -0.14 15.49
N MET A 148 -1.03 0.52 16.65
CA MET A 148 -0.01 1.50 17.06
C MET A 148 1.43 0.96 17.05
N PRO A 149 1.73 -0.27 17.55
CA PRO A 149 3.07 -0.85 17.47
C PRO A 149 3.55 -1.14 16.04
N ARG A 150 2.65 -1.15 15.06
CA ARG A 150 2.95 -1.45 13.64
C ARG A 150 3.17 -0.20 12.81
N ALA A 151 2.89 0.98 13.36
CA ALA A 151 3.18 2.26 12.72
C ALA A 151 4.70 2.39 12.48
N GLN A 152 5.07 2.57 11.21
CA GLN A 152 6.47 2.67 10.77
C GLN A 152 7.04 4.07 11.03
N THR A 153 6.18 5.09 11.04
CA THR A 153 6.56 6.49 11.15
C THR A 153 5.85 7.17 12.33
N GLU A 154 6.42 8.27 12.84
CA GLU A 154 5.76 9.09 13.86
C GLU A 154 4.45 9.71 13.35
N LEU A 155 4.38 10.04 12.05
CA LEU A 155 3.17 10.56 11.41
C LEU A 155 2.02 9.54 11.47
N GLU A 156 2.31 8.28 11.14
CA GLU A 156 1.34 7.18 11.26
C GLU A 156 0.87 7.00 12.70
N ARG A 157 1.79 7.05 13.66
CA ARG A 157 1.47 6.93 15.08
C ARG A 157 0.61 8.09 15.58
N ALA A 158 0.91 9.32 15.16
CA ALA A 158 0.12 10.51 15.46
C ALA A 158 -1.30 10.39 14.90
N TYR A 159 -1.43 9.93 13.64
CA TYR A 159 -2.71 9.66 12.99
C TYR A 159 -3.54 8.62 13.77
N LEU A 160 -2.96 7.46 14.10
CA LEU A 160 -3.66 6.43 14.87
C LEU A 160 -4.05 6.94 16.27
N GLY A 161 -3.22 7.80 16.88
CA GLY A 161 -3.54 8.49 18.12
C GLY A 161 -4.79 9.37 18.01
N LEU A 162 -4.91 10.15 16.93
CA LEU A 162 -6.09 10.96 16.65
C LEU A 162 -7.35 10.09 16.48
N VAL A 163 -7.26 9.01 15.70
CA VAL A 163 -8.37 8.06 15.52
C VAL A 163 -8.82 7.49 16.86
N ARG A 164 -7.87 7.03 17.69
CA ARG A 164 -8.13 6.47 19.02
C ARG A 164 -8.88 7.47 19.90
N GLU A 165 -8.41 8.71 19.99
CA GLU A 165 -9.04 9.75 20.80
C GLU A 165 -10.43 10.11 20.29
N THR A 166 -10.61 10.17 18.98
CA THR A 166 -11.92 10.46 18.38
C THR A 166 -12.94 9.35 18.68
N ILE A 167 -12.51 8.08 18.75
CA ILE A 167 -13.38 6.96 19.17
C ILE A 167 -13.81 7.14 20.63
N LEU A 168 -12.84 7.44 21.50
CA LEU A 168 -13.06 7.61 22.95
C LEU A 168 -13.95 8.81 23.29
N GLN A 169 -13.92 9.85 22.47
CA GLN A 169 -14.63 11.09 22.75
C GLN A 169 -16.08 11.09 22.24
N PRO A 170 -17.03 11.62 23.04
CA PRO A 170 -18.42 11.78 22.64
C PRO A 170 -18.57 12.97 21.68
N VAL A 171 -18.53 12.70 20.38
CA VAL A 171 -18.78 13.71 19.33
C VAL A 171 -20.29 13.78 19.04
N PRO A 172 -20.90 14.98 18.99
CA PRO A 172 -22.30 15.14 18.58
C PRO A 172 -22.56 14.54 17.19
N GLU A 173 -23.72 13.90 16.98
CA GLU A 173 -24.05 13.24 15.71
C GLU A 173 -23.96 14.19 14.50
N ILE A 174 -24.35 15.46 14.68
CA ILE A 174 -24.31 16.50 13.63
C ILE A 174 -22.87 16.70 13.12
N ALA A 175 -21.87 16.65 14.01
CA ALA A 175 -20.46 16.86 13.65
C ALA A 175 -19.72 15.55 13.32
N ALA A 176 -20.27 14.39 13.71
CA ALA A 176 -19.62 13.10 13.52
C ALA A 176 -19.35 12.77 12.04
N ALA A 177 -20.22 13.22 11.13
CA ALA A 177 -20.02 13.04 9.69
C ALA A 177 -18.80 13.85 9.19
N ASP A 178 -18.70 15.13 9.58
CA ASP A 178 -17.59 15.99 9.18
C ASP A 178 -16.25 15.51 9.75
N VAL A 179 -16.22 15.06 11.01
CA VAL A 179 -15.02 14.51 11.64
C VAL A 179 -14.57 13.23 10.93
N ARG A 180 -15.49 12.33 10.56
CA ARG A 180 -15.15 11.14 9.76
C ARG A 180 -14.54 11.51 8.42
N VAL A 181 -15.14 12.46 7.69
CA VAL A 181 -14.62 12.93 6.40
C VAL A 181 -13.22 13.53 6.57
N ALA A 182 -12.99 14.32 7.63
CA ALA A 182 -11.69 14.89 7.92
C ALA A 182 -10.63 13.81 8.24
N ILE A 183 -10.96 12.82 9.07
CA ILE A 183 -10.07 11.69 9.39
C ILE A 183 -9.74 10.89 8.13
N GLN A 184 -10.74 10.61 7.30
CA GLN A 184 -10.56 9.88 6.05
C GLN A 184 -9.64 10.65 5.09
N ALA A 185 -9.88 11.96 4.92
CA ALA A 185 -9.05 12.81 4.07
C ALA A 185 -7.61 12.87 4.58
N LEU A 186 -7.41 12.91 5.90
CA LEU A 186 -6.09 12.86 6.52
C LEU A 186 -5.41 11.50 6.30
N GLY A 187 -6.14 10.40 6.42
CA GLY A 187 -5.63 9.06 6.12
C GLY A 187 -5.14 8.94 4.67
N GLN A 188 -5.95 9.42 3.71
CA GLN A 188 -5.59 9.48 2.28
C GLN A 188 -4.36 10.35 2.02
N ALA A 189 -4.26 11.48 2.72
CA ALA A 189 -3.10 12.36 2.65
C ALA A 189 -1.83 11.66 3.15
N VAL A 190 -1.89 10.94 4.27
CA VAL A 190 -0.77 10.15 4.79
C VAL A 190 -0.40 9.01 3.85
N ASP A 191 -1.37 8.34 3.23
CA ASP A 191 -1.15 7.33 2.17
C ASP A 191 -0.38 7.89 0.97
N ALA A 192 -0.70 9.11 0.56
CA ALA A 192 -0.13 9.73 -0.62
C ALA A 192 1.31 10.24 -0.40
N LEU A 193 1.75 10.40 0.85
CA LEU A 193 3.10 10.86 1.15
C LEU A 193 4.12 9.72 0.91
N PRO A 194 5.15 9.96 0.08
CA PRO A 194 6.17 8.94 -0.17
C PRO A 194 6.99 8.68 1.09
N LEU A 195 7.38 7.42 1.30
CA LEU A 195 8.43 7.07 2.25
C LEU A 195 9.77 7.55 1.69
N VAL A 196 10.40 8.49 2.40
CA VAL A 196 11.70 9.04 2.01
C VAL A 196 12.80 8.12 2.53
N GLU A 197 13.09 7.07 1.77
CA GLU A 197 14.24 6.19 2.00
C GLU A 197 15.36 6.54 1.01
N SER A 198 15.97 7.72 1.16
CA SER A 198 17.13 8.08 0.36
C SER A 198 18.41 7.84 1.15
N ALA A 199 19.21 6.87 0.71
CA ALA A 199 20.59 6.77 1.18
C ALA A 199 21.35 8.06 0.80
N PRO A 200 22.12 8.66 1.72
CA PRO A 200 22.89 9.86 1.42
C PRO A 200 23.93 9.54 0.34
N VAL A 201 23.84 10.25 -0.79
CA VAL A 201 24.87 10.22 -1.83
C VAL A 201 25.91 11.28 -1.49
N ASP A 202 27.19 10.90 -1.47
CA ASP A 202 28.27 11.87 -1.27
C ASP A 202 28.51 12.67 -2.56
N THR A 203 27.81 13.80 -2.66
CA THR A 203 27.90 14.68 -3.83
C THR A 203 29.25 15.40 -3.93
N ASN A 204 29.98 15.54 -2.81
CA ASN A 204 31.33 16.10 -2.82
C ASN A 204 32.33 15.11 -3.41
N ALA A 205 32.20 13.81 -3.09
CA ALA A 205 33.03 12.77 -3.70
C ALA A 205 32.83 12.72 -5.22
N LEU A 206 31.58 12.78 -5.69
CA LEU A 206 31.26 12.81 -7.14
C LEU A 206 31.88 14.02 -7.85
N ARG A 207 31.81 15.21 -7.24
CA ARG A 207 32.42 16.43 -7.79
C ARG A 207 33.96 16.36 -7.78
N GLY A 208 34.53 15.78 -6.72
CA GLY A 208 35.98 15.53 -6.63
C GLY A 208 36.47 14.59 -7.74
N GLU A 209 35.71 13.53 -8.02
CA GLU A 209 35.99 12.59 -9.12
C GLU A 209 35.84 13.26 -10.50
N ALA A 210 34.81 14.09 -10.69
CA ALA A 210 34.67 14.86 -11.93
C ALA A 210 35.85 15.82 -12.14
N ALA A 211 36.29 16.53 -11.10
CA ALA A 211 37.44 17.43 -11.17
C ALA A 211 38.76 16.69 -11.46
N SER A 212 38.94 15.49 -10.91
CA SER A 212 40.12 14.67 -11.20
C SER A 212 40.13 14.19 -12.66
N LEU A 213 38.99 13.74 -13.19
CA LEU A 213 38.85 13.37 -14.60
C LEU A 213 39.13 14.54 -15.55
N ARG A 214 38.67 15.75 -15.25
CA ARG A 214 39.01 16.93 -16.05
C ARG A 214 40.50 17.26 -16.02
N THR A 215 41.15 17.03 -14.89
CA THR A 215 42.60 17.24 -14.78
C THR A 215 43.36 16.22 -15.61
N GLN A 216 42.92 14.95 -15.61
CA GLN A 216 43.46 13.90 -16.47
C GLN A 216 43.25 14.20 -17.95
N ALA A 217 42.06 14.66 -18.34
CA ALA A 217 41.74 14.99 -19.72
C ALA A 217 42.65 16.09 -20.29
N ARG A 218 43.04 17.07 -19.47
CA ARG A 218 43.99 18.15 -19.86
C ARG A 218 45.43 17.67 -20.03
N GLN A 219 45.79 16.56 -19.38
CA GLN A 219 47.14 15.98 -19.45
C GLN A 219 47.24 14.90 -20.53
N GLU A 220 46.10 14.43 -21.06
CA GLU A 220 46.02 13.38 -22.05
C GLU A 220 46.45 13.88 -23.43
N GLY A 221 47.30 13.11 -24.10
CA GLY A 221 47.82 13.45 -25.43
C GLY A 221 46.88 13.02 -26.56
N ASP A 222 46.06 11.99 -26.32
CA ASP A 222 45.05 11.51 -27.26
C ASP A 222 43.72 12.26 -27.08
N ARG A 223 43.31 12.96 -28.13
CA ARG A 223 42.07 13.76 -28.14
C ARG A 223 40.83 12.93 -27.83
N ILE A 224 40.73 11.69 -28.32
CA ILE A 224 39.53 10.87 -28.12
C ILE A 224 39.40 10.47 -26.64
N ILE A 225 40.52 10.14 -26.01
CA ILE A 225 40.56 9.78 -24.59
C ILE A 225 40.25 11.01 -23.73
N ALA A 226 40.82 12.17 -24.06
CA ALA A 226 40.52 13.43 -23.39
C ALA A 226 39.02 13.78 -23.46
N ASP A 227 38.42 13.74 -24.66
CA ASP A 227 36.99 14.02 -24.86
C ASP A 227 36.11 13.03 -24.09
N SER A 228 36.48 11.74 -24.06
CA SER A 228 35.77 10.71 -23.28
C SER A 228 35.82 10.96 -21.78
N GLN A 229 36.97 11.38 -21.25
CA GLN A 229 37.14 11.73 -19.83
C GLN A 229 36.36 12.99 -19.46
N GLU A 230 36.32 14.01 -20.33
CA GLU A 230 35.52 15.22 -20.12
C GLU A 230 34.02 14.91 -20.11
N ASN A 231 33.54 14.11 -21.06
CA ASN A 231 32.14 13.65 -21.08
C ASN A 231 31.75 12.87 -19.81
N ARG A 232 32.67 12.05 -19.27
CA ARG A 232 32.46 11.34 -17.99
C ARG A 232 32.42 12.31 -16.81
N ALA A 233 33.31 13.31 -16.77
CA ALA A 233 33.28 14.33 -15.74
C ALA A 233 31.94 15.10 -15.74
N ASP A 234 31.46 15.49 -16.92
CA ASP A 234 30.16 16.18 -17.07
C ASP A 234 28.97 15.29 -16.68
N ALA A 235 29.07 13.98 -16.90
CA ALA A 235 28.07 13.03 -16.44
C ALA A 235 28.07 12.91 -14.90
N LEU A 236 29.24 12.89 -14.26
CA LEU A 236 29.37 12.86 -12.80
C LEU A 236 28.85 14.14 -12.14
N GLU A 237 29.12 15.32 -12.71
CA GLU A 237 28.57 16.57 -12.20
C GLU A 237 27.04 16.62 -12.31
N ARG A 238 26.48 16.24 -13.46
CA ARG A 238 25.02 16.14 -13.63
C ARG A 238 24.40 15.19 -12.61
N ARG A 239 25.09 14.08 -12.30
CA ARG A 239 24.67 13.13 -11.25
C ARG A 239 24.72 13.77 -9.86
N ALA A 240 25.78 14.49 -9.52
CA ALA A 240 25.91 15.20 -8.25
C ALA A 240 24.79 16.25 -8.07
N ASP A 241 24.52 17.04 -9.11
CA ASP A 241 23.46 18.07 -9.07
C ASP A 241 22.05 17.46 -9.01
N SER A 242 21.85 16.31 -9.66
CA SER A 242 20.61 15.55 -9.51
C SER A 242 20.44 15.02 -8.09
N ALA A 243 21.52 14.50 -7.48
CA ALA A 243 21.51 13.99 -6.12
C ALA A 243 21.25 15.09 -5.09
N ASP A 244 21.86 16.28 -5.23
CA ASP A 244 21.60 17.43 -4.36
C ASP A 244 20.14 17.90 -4.43
N ARG A 245 19.56 17.94 -5.64
CA ARG A 245 18.13 18.27 -5.81
C ARG A 245 17.25 17.22 -5.13
N SER A 246 17.50 15.94 -5.36
CA SER A 246 16.78 14.85 -4.68
C SER A 246 16.88 14.95 -3.16
N ALA A 247 18.07 15.24 -2.61
CA ALA A 247 18.27 15.44 -1.18
C ALA A 247 17.52 16.67 -0.64
N GLN A 248 17.46 17.76 -1.41
CA GLN A 248 16.65 18.92 -1.05
C GLN A 248 15.15 18.59 -1.00
N TYR A 249 14.63 17.86 -1.98
CA TYR A 249 13.23 17.41 -1.98
C TYR A 249 12.93 16.47 -0.82
N ALA A 250 13.82 15.51 -0.53
CA ALA A 250 13.73 14.62 0.62
C ALA A 250 13.57 15.42 1.93
N ARG A 251 14.43 16.43 2.16
CA ARG A 251 14.34 17.31 3.33
C ARG A 251 13.02 18.08 3.40
N ARG A 252 12.51 18.58 2.27
CA ARG A 252 11.23 19.30 2.22
C ARG A 252 10.05 18.38 2.55
N ILE A 253 10.06 17.15 2.04
CA ILE A 253 9.02 16.17 2.34
C ILE A 253 9.06 15.77 3.81
N GLN A 254 10.25 15.56 4.37
CA GLN A 254 10.41 15.28 5.81
C GLN A 254 9.87 16.43 6.66
N ALA A 255 10.23 17.68 6.34
CA ALA A 255 9.71 18.84 7.06
C ALA A 255 8.17 18.94 6.97
N LEU A 256 7.58 18.62 5.81
CA LEU A 256 6.13 18.56 5.64
C LEU A 256 5.50 17.44 6.49
N GLN A 257 6.12 16.26 6.56
CA GLN A 257 5.66 15.16 7.41
C GLN A 257 5.69 15.55 8.90
N GLU A 258 6.75 16.21 9.35
CA GLU A 258 6.88 16.74 10.71
C GLU A 258 5.82 17.81 11.02
N GLU A 259 5.57 18.73 10.07
CA GLU A 259 4.52 19.75 10.20
C GLU A 259 3.13 19.14 10.30
N ILE A 260 2.79 18.19 9.42
CA ILE A 260 1.49 17.49 9.45
C ILE A 260 1.35 16.73 10.78
N ALA A 261 2.39 16.04 11.25
CA ALA A 261 2.37 15.34 12.52
C ALA A 261 2.12 16.31 13.70
N ALA A 262 2.75 17.48 13.69
CA ALA A 262 2.53 18.52 14.69
C ALA A 262 1.10 19.07 14.65
N GLN A 263 0.54 19.29 13.46
CA GLN A 263 -0.84 19.74 13.29
C GLN A 263 -1.86 18.69 13.75
N ILE A 264 -1.60 17.40 13.52
CA ILE A 264 -2.39 16.30 14.07
C ILE A 264 -2.33 16.32 15.60
N ALA A 265 -1.16 16.51 16.19
CA ALA A 265 -1.00 16.61 17.63
C ALA A 265 -1.74 17.82 18.23
N ALA A 266 -1.71 18.98 17.57
CA ALA A 266 -2.49 20.15 17.96
C ALA A 266 -4.00 19.87 17.88
N THR A 267 -4.45 19.26 16.79
CA THR A 267 -5.86 18.86 16.59
C THR A 267 -6.34 17.93 17.71
N ARG A 268 -5.49 16.99 18.14
CA ARG A 268 -5.75 16.09 19.27
C ARG A 268 -5.92 16.84 20.59
N GLN A 269 -5.03 17.80 20.87
CA GLN A 269 -5.13 18.66 22.05
C GLN A 269 -6.43 19.48 22.02
N ASP A 270 -6.75 20.11 20.89
CA ASP A 270 -7.99 20.89 20.72
C ASP A 270 -9.24 20.03 20.92
N LEU A 271 -9.25 18.81 20.37
CA LEU A 271 -10.34 17.86 20.56
C LEU A 271 -10.49 17.47 22.04
N SER A 272 -9.38 17.19 22.73
CA SER A 272 -9.41 16.87 24.16
C SER A 272 -9.87 18.03 25.04
N ALA A 273 -9.44 19.27 24.74
CA ALA A 273 -9.85 20.47 25.45
C ALA A 273 -11.35 20.73 25.26
N PHE A 274 -11.83 20.60 24.03
CA PHE A 274 -13.25 20.70 23.70
C PHE A 274 -14.10 19.70 24.50
N CYS A 275 -13.64 18.45 24.67
CA CYS A 275 -14.34 17.47 25.48
C CYS A 275 -14.23 17.70 26.99
N ALA A 276 -13.13 18.28 27.47
CA ALA A 276 -12.95 18.60 28.89
C ALA A 276 -13.86 19.74 29.38
N ASP A 277 -14.18 20.71 28.51
CA ASP A 277 -15.08 21.84 28.81
C ASP A 277 -16.57 21.45 28.91
N GLY A 278 -16.88 20.14 28.90
CA GLY A 278 -18.09 19.61 29.51
C GLY A 278 -19.38 19.71 28.69
N GLY A 279 -19.31 19.85 27.35
CA GLY A 279 -20.44 19.63 26.45
C GLY A 279 -21.75 20.38 26.78
N GLY A 280 -21.65 21.47 27.56
CA GLY A 280 -22.79 22.16 28.14
C GLY A 280 -23.51 23.04 27.11
N ALA A 281 -24.47 22.45 26.39
CA ALA A 281 -25.60 23.01 25.63
C ALA A 281 -25.39 24.14 24.60
N ALA A 282 -24.41 25.03 24.76
CA ALA A 282 -23.94 25.96 23.75
C ALA A 282 -22.68 25.40 23.10
N VAL A 283 -22.81 24.22 22.51
CA VAL A 283 -21.74 23.61 21.71
C VAL A 283 -21.37 24.58 20.61
N ASN A 284 -20.15 25.11 20.67
CA ASN A 284 -19.60 26.00 19.66
C ASN A 284 -19.34 25.18 18.38
N SER A 285 -20.38 24.94 17.59
CA SER A 285 -20.30 24.29 16.27
C SER A 285 -19.22 24.92 15.39
N ALA A 286 -18.91 26.19 15.61
CA ALA A 286 -17.78 26.91 15.03
C ALA A 286 -16.41 26.26 15.30
N SER A 287 -16.14 25.76 16.51
CA SER A 287 -14.85 25.14 16.84
C SER A 287 -14.68 23.79 16.13
N LEU A 288 -15.74 22.98 16.06
CA LEU A 288 -15.72 21.72 15.32
C LEU A 288 -15.67 21.94 13.80
N ALA A 289 -16.36 22.96 13.29
CA ALA A 289 -16.26 23.36 11.90
C ALA A 289 -14.84 23.84 11.55
N HIS A 290 -14.19 24.60 12.44
CA HIS A 290 -12.80 25.00 12.28
C HIS A 290 -11.87 23.79 12.28
N LEU A 291 -12.08 22.81 13.16
CA LEU A 291 -11.29 21.57 13.19
C LEU A 291 -11.46 20.76 11.90
N ALA A 292 -12.68 20.65 11.39
CA ALA A 292 -12.97 20.01 10.11
C ALA A 292 -12.33 20.77 8.93
N ASP A 293 -12.38 22.11 8.93
CA ASP A 293 -11.74 22.95 7.91
C ASP A 293 -10.21 22.79 7.93
N THR A 294 -9.60 22.83 9.12
CA THR A 294 -8.17 22.56 9.31
C THR A 294 -7.81 21.19 8.75
N GLY A 295 -8.55 20.13 9.12
CA GLY A 295 -8.31 18.78 8.59
C GLY A 295 -8.39 18.73 7.05
N ARG A 296 -9.37 19.41 6.44
CA ARG A 296 -9.51 19.49 4.97
C ARG A 296 -8.36 20.27 4.32
N ARG A 297 -7.89 21.36 4.93
CA ARG A 297 -6.74 22.13 4.44
C ARG A 297 -5.47 21.29 4.48
N ILE A 298 -5.21 20.59 5.58
CA ILE A 298 -4.06 19.69 5.73
C ILE A 298 -4.09 18.62 4.65
N ALA A 299 -5.24 17.97 4.48
CA ALA A 299 -5.42 16.96 3.45
C ALA A 299 -5.15 17.51 2.04
N THR A 300 -5.63 18.73 1.75
CA THR A 300 -5.40 19.40 0.46
C THR A 300 -3.91 19.68 0.22
N VAL A 301 -3.19 20.18 1.23
CA VAL A 301 -1.74 20.44 1.13
C VAL A 301 -0.99 19.13 0.88
N ALA A 302 -1.28 18.08 1.66
CA ALA A 302 -0.63 16.79 1.51
C ALA A 302 -0.89 16.15 0.14
N VAL A 303 -2.13 16.19 -0.36
CA VAL A 303 -2.48 15.70 -1.71
C VAL A 303 -1.78 16.51 -2.79
N SER A 304 -1.69 17.84 -2.65
CA SER A 304 -0.98 18.69 -3.60
C SER A 304 0.52 18.40 -3.63
N ALA A 305 1.13 18.14 -2.47
CA ALA A 305 2.54 17.77 -2.35
C ALA A 305 2.81 16.39 -2.97
N ALA A 306 1.94 15.41 -2.72
CA ALA A 306 2.02 14.09 -3.32
C ALA A 306 1.89 14.15 -4.85
N ARG A 307 0.96 14.95 -5.37
CA ARG A 307 0.80 15.16 -6.83
C ARG A 307 2.02 15.82 -7.44
N ALA A 308 2.53 16.91 -6.85
CA ALA A 308 3.73 17.58 -7.32
C ALA A 308 4.92 16.61 -7.36
N ARG A 309 5.00 15.67 -6.42
CA ARG A 309 6.02 14.62 -6.44
C ARG A 309 5.80 13.60 -7.55
N ALA A 310 4.59 13.10 -7.75
CA ALA A 310 4.29 12.17 -8.84
C ALA A 310 4.61 12.79 -10.21
N GLU A 311 4.36 14.09 -10.38
CA GLU A 311 4.76 14.84 -11.58
C GLU A 311 6.29 14.91 -11.72
N LEU A 312 7.03 15.19 -10.64
CA LEU A 312 8.50 15.15 -10.64
C LEU A 312 9.03 13.74 -10.97
N ASP A 313 8.50 12.70 -10.34
CA ASP A 313 8.91 11.32 -10.59
C ASP A 313 8.59 10.93 -12.05
N GLY A 314 7.50 11.42 -12.65
CA GLY A 314 7.20 11.24 -14.07
C GLY A 314 8.24 11.91 -15.00
N VAL A 315 8.72 13.11 -14.62
CA VAL A 315 9.80 13.81 -15.35
C VAL A 315 11.11 13.04 -15.27
N PHE A 316 11.43 12.43 -14.12
CA PHE A 316 12.68 11.67 -13.94
C PHE A 316 12.60 10.21 -14.43
N ALA A 317 11.41 9.59 -14.43
CA ALA A 317 11.20 8.21 -14.86
C ALA A 317 11.20 8.05 -16.38
N THR A 318 11.03 9.13 -17.13
CA THR A 318 11.24 9.13 -18.58
C THR A 318 12.74 9.25 -18.80
N PRO A 319 13.49 8.17 -19.07
CA PRO A 319 14.87 8.32 -19.50
C PRO A 319 14.87 9.26 -20.71
N PRO A 320 15.84 10.18 -20.83
CA PRO A 320 15.98 10.92 -22.08
C PRO A 320 16.02 9.86 -23.16
N SER A 321 15.04 9.85 -24.06
CA SER A 321 15.07 9.02 -25.25
C SER A 321 16.24 9.54 -26.06
N PHE A 322 17.44 9.07 -25.73
CA PHE A 322 18.51 8.98 -26.69
C PHE A 322 17.95 8.01 -27.73
N THR A 323 17.21 8.56 -28.69
CA THR A 323 17.15 7.97 -30.01
C THR A 323 18.59 8.00 -30.47
N GLU A 324 19.32 6.96 -30.09
CA GLU A 324 20.55 6.54 -30.73
C GLU A 324 20.22 6.58 -32.22
N SER A 325 20.65 7.66 -32.88
CA SER A 325 20.41 7.78 -34.31
C SER A 325 21.21 6.63 -34.90
N ALA A 326 20.51 5.58 -35.34
CA ALA A 326 21.09 4.37 -35.91
C ALA A 326 21.88 4.62 -37.21
N ASP A 327 22.12 5.89 -37.56
CA ASP A 327 22.93 6.36 -38.69
C ASP A 327 24.39 6.65 -38.34
N TRP A 328 24.85 6.48 -37.09
CA TRP A 328 26.29 6.42 -36.84
C TRP A 328 26.85 5.07 -37.29
N LYS A 329 27.06 4.91 -38.60
CA LYS A 329 28.00 3.93 -39.14
C LYS A 329 29.40 4.54 -39.04
N PRO A 330 30.29 4.07 -38.15
CA PRO A 330 31.69 4.43 -38.24
C PRO A 330 32.17 3.95 -39.60
N THR A 331 32.39 4.86 -40.53
CA THR A 331 33.04 4.58 -41.81
C THR A 331 34.52 4.41 -41.51
N LEU A 332 34.86 3.32 -40.82
CA LEU A 332 36.21 2.79 -40.79
C LEU A 332 36.40 2.09 -42.13
N ALA A 333 36.78 2.88 -43.15
CA ALA A 333 37.44 2.34 -44.32
C ALA A 333 38.76 1.72 -43.83
N ALA A 334 38.70 0.46 -43.44
CA ALA A 334 39.88 -0.37 -43.32
C ALA A 334 40.44 -0.53 -44.73
N GLU A 335 41.46 0.26 -45.07
CA GLU A 335 42.37 -0.10 -46.14
C GLU A 335 43.05 -1.41 -45.73
N GLU A 336 42.59 -2.53 -46.29
CA GLU A 336 43.29 -3.80 -46.22
C GLU A 336 44.69 -3.63 -46.85
N PRO A 337 45.79 -3.84 -46.13
CA PRO A 337 47.10 -3.95 -46.76
C PRO A 337 47.12 -5.25 -47.57
N THR A 338 46.96 -5.10 -48.89
CA THR A 338 47.13 -6.17 -49.88
C THR A 338 48.48 -6.86 -49.68
N ALA A 339 48.46 -8.07 -49.11
CA ALA A 339 49.65 -8.91 -48.98
C ALA A 339 50.08 -9.41 -50.37
N GLN A 340 50.93 -8.66 -51.06
CA GLN A 340 51.61 -9.13 -52.26
C GLN A 340 52.73 -10.11 -51.89
N ASN A 341 52.48 -11.37 -52.28
CA ASN A 341 53.43 -12.45 -52.52
C ASN A 341 54.90 -12.02 -52.71
N LEU A 342 55.74 -12.31 -51.71
CA LEU A 342 57.17 -12.51 -51.89
C LEU A 342 57.47 -14.01 -51.80
N GLN A 343 57.42 -14.68 -52.95
CA GLN A 343 58.04 -16.00 -53.10
C GLN A 343 59.55 -15.81 -53.17
N VAL A 344 60.25 -16.09 -52.08
CA VAL A 344 61.72 -16.26 -52.10
C VAL A 344 62.03 -17.73 -52.29
N THR A 345 62.42 -18.09 -53.50
CA THR A 345 63.03 -19.38 -53.82
C THR A 345 64.47 -19.37 -53.34
N ILE A 346 64.81 -20.20 -52.35
CA ILE A 346 66.21 -20.44 -51.95
C ILE A 346 66.72 -21.61 -52.81
N LYS A 347 67.82 -21.37 -53.54
CA LYS A 347 68.70 -22.40 -54.12
C LYS A 347 69.98 -22.44 -53.31
#